data_AF-A0AAD7EJJ6-F1
#
_entry.id   AF-A0AAD7EJJ6-F1
#
_cell.length_a   1.000
_cell.length_b   1.000
_cell.length_c   1.000
_cell.angle_alpha   90.00
_cell.angle_beta   90.00
_cell.angle_gamma   90.00
#
_symmetry.space_group_name_H-M   'P 1'
#
loop_
_entity.id
_entity.type
_entity.pdbx_description
1 polymer ?
#
loop_
_entity_poly.entity_id
_entity_poly.type
_entity_poly.pdbx_seq_one_letter_code
_entity_poly.pdbx_strand_id
1 'polypeptide(L)' 'GLNLHKDSPCEILHSILLGDNKYIWYETNTPWDKSKGDKFAVRLQSLSTNGLNLSSVHGRYIIKYKNGLIGKHFKIL' A
#
# COMPACT_ATOMS: atom_id res chain seq x y z
N GLY A 1 -28.88 13.39 -19.19
CA GLY A 1 -28.97 12.49 -18.03
C GLY A 1 -27.61 11.86 -17.82
N LEU A 2 -26.98 12.12 -16.68
CA LEU A 2 -25.69 11.52 -16.31
C LEU A 2 -25.93 10.04 -16.00
N ASN A 3 -25.49 9.16 -16.90
CA ASN A 3 -25.55 7.73 -16.70
C ASN A 3 -24.44 7.32 -15.72
N LEU A 4 -24.82 7.15 -14.44
CA LEU A 4 -23.96 6.65 -13.34
C LEU A 4 -23.37 5.25 -13.56
N HIS A 5 -23.74 4.58 -14.65
CA HIS A 5 -23.44 3.17 -14.90
C HIS A 5 -22.30 2.94 -15.92
N LYS A 6 -21.76 4.01 -16.53
CA LYS A 6 -20.72 3.92 -17.59
C LYS A 6 -19.33 4.40 -17.17
N ASP A 7 -19.22 5.16 -16.07
CA ASP A 7 -17.93 5.50 -15.48
C ASP A 7 -17.57 4.44 -14.42
N SER A 8 -16.96 3.36 -14.91
CA SER A 8 -16.19 2.33 -14.19
C SER A 8 -16.48 2.15 -12.68
N PRO A 9 -17.30 1.15 -12.29
CA PRO A 9 -17.37 0.71 -10.89
C PRO A 9 -15.99 0.28 -10.34
N CYS A 10 -15.00 0.04 -11.20
CA CYS A 10 -13.61 -0.15 -10.80
C CYS A 10 -13.00 1.05 -10.09
N GLU A 11 -13.30 2.31 -10.45
CA GLU A 11 -12.68 3.48 -9.79
C GLU A 11 -13.20 3.65 -8.35
N ILE A 12 -14.50 3.41 -8.14
CA ILE A 12 -15.12 3.39 -6.80
C ILE A 12 -14.59 2.20 -6.01
N LEU A 13 -14.53 1.01 -6.61
CA LEU A 13 -13.98 -0.17 -5.95
C LEU A 13 -12.50 0.02 -5.60
N HIS A 14 -11.70 0.62 -6.49
CA HIS A 14 -10.30 0.94 -6.26
C HIS A 14 -10.14 2.02 -5.19
N SER A 15 -11.04 3.01 -5.13
CA SER A 15 -11.05 4.04 -4.09
C SER A 15 -11.42 3.49 -2.71
N ILE A 16 -12.41 2.58 -2.65
CA ILE A 16 -12.78 1.87 -1.42
C ILE A 16 -11.64 0.95 -0.98
N LEU A 17 -11.09 0.14 -1.89
CA LEU A 17 -9.93 -0.74 -1.61
C LEU A 17 -8.69 0.05 -1.18
N LEU A 18 -8.40 1.20 -1.79
CA LEU A 18 -7.32 2.09 -1.34
C LEU A 18 -7.61 2.65 0.05
N GLY A 19 -8.86 3.01 0.33
CA GLY A 19 -9.32 3.45 1.64
C GLY A 19 -9.09 2.38 2.69
N ASP A 20 -9.62 1.19 2.47
CA ASP A 20 -9.47 0.04 3.38
C ASP A 20 -7.99 -0.32 3.60
N ASN A 21 -7.18 -0.41 2.54
CA ASN A 21 -5.75 -0.67 2.66
C ASN A 21 -5.03 0.42 3.47
N LYS A 22 -5.46 1.69 3.38
CA LYS A 22 -4.91 2.78 4.19
C LYS A 22 -5.28 2.64 5.67
N TYR A 23 -6.52 2.29 5.99
CA TYR A 23 -6.96 2.11 7.38
C TYR A 23 -6.31 0.89 8.02
N ILE A 24 -6.32 -0.25 7.32
CA ILE A 24 -5.67 -1.49 7.76
C ILE A 24 -4.17 -1.25 7.99
N TRP A 25 -3.50 -0.53 7.08
CA TRP A 25 -2.10 -0.17 7.25
C TRP A 25 -1.86 0.75 8.45
N TYR A 26 -2.73 1.74 8.67
CA TYR A 26 -2.63 2.63 9.81
C TYR A 26 -2.78 1.87 11.13
N GLU A 27 -3.80 1.03 11.27
CA GLU A 27 -4.01 0.19 12.46
C GLU A 27 -2.85 -0.78 12.68
N THR A 28 -2.32 -1.37 11.60
CA THR A 28 -1.20 -2.31 11.67
C THR A 28 0.11 -1.63 12.08
N ASN A 29 0.39 -0.43 11.58
CA ASN A 29 1.68 0.26 11.81
C ASN A 29 1.69 1.10 13.11
N THR A 30 0.52 1.44 13.65
CA THR A 30 0.35 2.21 14.89
C THR A 30 1.07 1.55 16.09
N PRO A 31 0.94 0.23 16.34
CA PRO A 31 1.62 -0.46 17.44
C PRO A 31 3.05 -0.91 17.11
N TRP A 32 3.65 -0.48 15.98
CA TRP A 32 5.00 -0.94 15.59
C TRP A 32 6.12 -0.17 16.27
N ASP A 33 6.98 -0.92 16.94
CA ASP A 33 8.30 -0.48 17.38
C ASP A 33 9.31 -0.43 16.20
N LYS A 34 10.41 0.31 16.37
CA LYS A 34 11.49 0.46 15.38
C LYS A 34 12.06 -0.89 14.92
N SER A 35 12.15 -1.88 15.82
CA SER A 35 12.61 -3.25 15.50
C SER A 35 11.63 -4.00 14.59
N LYS A 36 10.32 -3.84 14.79
CA LYS A 36 9.28 -4.46 13.95
C LYS A 36 9.25 -3.83 12.57
N GLY A 37 9.40 -2.51 12.50
CA GLY A 37 9.51 -1.78 11.24
C GLY A 37 10.70 -2.24 10.41
N ASP A 38 11.89 -2.39 11.02
CA ASP A 38 13.08 -2.85 10.30
C ASP A 38 12.93 -4.28 9.75
N LYS A 39 12.39 -5.20 10.57
CA LYS A 39 12.06 -6.57 10.12
C LYS A 39 11.08 -6.58 8.95
N PHE A 40 10.08 -5.70 8.97
CA PHE A 40 9.13 -5.57 7.87
C PHE A 40 9.81 -5.03 6.61
N ALA A 41 10.66 -4.00 6.72
CA ALA A 41 11.41 -3.45 5.60
C ALA A 41 12.31 -4.51 4.93
N VAL A 42 13.02 -5.32 5.73
CA VAL A 42 13.88 -6.39 5.22
C VAL A 42 13.05 -7.46 4.51
N ARG A 43 11.94 -7.92 5.11
CA ARG A 43 11.05 -8.91 4.48
C ARG A 43 10.45 -8.40 3.18
N LEU A 44 10.06 -7.13 3.15
CA LEU A 44 9.48 -6.51 1.97
C LEU A 44 10.51 -6.35 0.84
N GLN A 45 11.77 -6.08 1.17
CA GLN A 45 12.88 -6.05 0.20
C GLN A 45 13.28 -7.45 -0.29
N SER A 46 13.16 -8.47 0.56
CA SER A 46 13.38 -9.87 0.19
C SER A 46 12.23 -10.48 -0.62
N LEU A 47 11.10 -9.78 -0.74
CA LEU A 47 9.99 -10.23 -1.56
C LEU A 47 10.41 -10.18 -3.03
N SER A 48 10.40 -11.34 -3.70
CA SER A 48 10.75 -11.41 -5.12
C SER A 48 9.68 -10.69 -5.94
N THR A 49 10.08 -9.59 -6.59
CA THR A 49 9.23 -8.87 -7.54
C THR A 49 9.23 -9.53 -8.93
N ASN A 50 9.86 -10.69 -9.10
CA ASN A 50 9.93 -11.37 -10.39
C ASN A 50 8.52 -11.77 -10.85
N GLY A 51 8.00 -11.05 -11.84
CA GLY A 51 6.66 -11.26 -12.40
C GLY A 51 5.67 -10.14 -12.10
N LEU A 52 6.00 -9.26 -11.15
CA LEU A 52 5.25 -8.04 -10.86
C LEU A 52 5.93 -6.89 -11.60
N ASN A 53 5.19 -6.19 -12.47
CA ASN A 53 5.63 -4.98 -13.19
C ASN A 53 5.79 -3.77 -12.23
N LEU A 54 6.41 -3.98 -11.08
CA LEU A 54 6.59 -2.99 -10.02
C LEU A 54 8.04 -2.49 -10.04
N SER A 55 8.18 -1.17 -10.02
CA SER A 55 9.49 -0.56 -9.79
C SER A 55 9.99 -0.97 -8.40
N SER A 56 11.24 -1.42 -8.32
CA SER A 56 12.01 -1.75 -7.12
C SER A 56 11.33 -1.43 -5.76
N VAL A 57 11.08 -2.46 -4.96
CA VAL A 57 10.38 -2.36 -3.68
C VAL A 57 11.29 -1.74 -2.62
N HIS A 58 11.04 -0.48 -2.29
CA HIS A 58 11.80 0.26 -1.29
C HIS A 58 11.18 0.11 0.12
N GLY A 59 11.32 -1.07 0.74
CA GLY A 59 10.74 -1.36 2.06
C GLY A 59 11.17 -0.39 3.17
N ARG A 60 12.43 0.06 3.15
CA ARG A 60 12.91 1.10 4.09
C ARG A 60 12.20 2.45 3.91
N TYR A 61 11.83 2.80 2.67
CA TYR A 61 11.09 4.03 2.40
C TYR A 61 9.67 3.94 2.94
N ILE A 62 9.00 2.80 2.74
CA ILE A 62 7.64 2.54 3.22
C ILE A 62 7.55 2.66 4.75
N ILE A 63 8.53 2.11 5.48
CA ILE A 63 8.60 2.23 6.94
C ILE A 63 8.92 3.65 7.40
N LYS A 64 9.83 4.35 6.73
CA LYS A 64 10.19 5.73 7.05
C LYS A 64 9.00 6.69 6.89
N TYR A 65 8.18 6.47 5.87
CA TYR A 65 7.02 7.29 5.55
C TYR A 65 5.68 6.58 5.85
N LYS A 66 5.64 5.73 6.88
CA LYS A 66 4.47 4.88 7.19
C LYS A 66 3.14 5.61 7.29
N ASN A 67 3.12 6.87 7.74
CA ASN A 67 1.88 7.67 7.86
C ASN A 67 1.61 8.59 6.64
N GLY A 68 2.51 8.64 5.67
CA GLY A 68 2.46 9.54 4.51
C GLY A 68 2.40 8.80 3.16
N LEU A 69 2.01 7.53 3.16
CA LEU A 69 1.95 6.74 1.95
C LEU A 69 0.81 7.19 1.04
N ILE A 70 1.11 7.29 -0.26
CA ILE A 70 0.17 7.57 -1.35
C ILE A 70 -0.24 6.26 -2.00
N GLY A 71 -1.41 6.20 -2.63
CA GLY A 71 -1.99 5.03 -3.31
C GLY A 71 -1.01 4.13 -4.08
N LYS A 72 -0.03 4.71 -4.77
CA LYS A 72 1.02 3.95 -5.49
C LYS A 72 1.84 3.03 -4.59
N HIS A 73 2.06 3.40 -3.33
CA HIS A 73 2.78 2.61 -2.35
C HIS A 73 1.90 1.50 -1.76
N PHE A 74 0.58 1.74 -1.69
CA PHE A 74 -0.39 0.71 -1.29
C PHE A 74 -0.60 -0.35 -2.36
N LYS A 75 -0.31 -0.08 -3.63
CA LYS A 75 -0.28 -1.12 -4.68
C LYS A 75 0.85 -2.15 -4.50
N ILE A 76 1.83 -1.84 -3.63
CA ILE A 76 2.99 -2.69 -3.32
C ILE A 76 2.76 -3.50 -2.04
N LEU A 77 1.84 -3.04 -1.17
CA LEU A 77 1.46 -3.64 0.10
C LEU A 77 0.31 -4.63 -0.13
#